data_AF-A0A380P3F1-F1
#
_entry.id   AF-A0A380P3F1-F1
#
_cell.length_a   1.000
_cell.length_b   1.000
_cell.length_c   1.000
_cell.angle_alpha   90.00
_cell.angle_beta   90.00
_cell.angle_gamma   90.00
#
_symmetry.space_group_name_H-M   'P 1'
#
loop_
_entity.id
_entity.type
_entity.pdbx_description
1 polymer ?
#
loop_
_entity_poly.entity_id
_entity_poly.type
_entity_poly.pdbx_seq_one_letter_code
_entity_poly.pdbx_strand_id
1 'polypeptide(L)'
;MQKIKNVIKDSTVFGFIYLGMMRAFLAGLQLFVKVNPQQIMFASYSGRQISDTPLAAFEILRDDPEFADYDFIWAVNEPNDFADVLGAKKIKMDSMRYFWYLLQSKYWVSNASIERLIPFHHPKNVYIQFWHGIPLKTLGHAEPDLPKLVQKWYDEVEIDYLFANGPYDAEKLHELFPKAKKVMEHGQLRKWLSDKAAQQLTKFASKQFDTDKPVLLYVPTYRNEAAPNAFLNPEQLTELMETYQVIYRGHYFLNI
;
A
#
# COMPACT_ATOMS: atom_id res chain seq x y z
N MET A 1 -16.97 2.19 -12.12
CA MET A 1 -16.02 3.17 -11.52
C MET A 1 -14.60 3.05 -12.09
N GLN A 2 -14.04 1.84 -12.24
CA GLN A 2 -12.66 1.65 -12.76
C GLN A 2 -12.42 2.24 -14.16
N LYS A 3 -13.38 2.09 -15.10
CA LYS A 3 -13.28 2.68 -16.45
C LYS A 3 -13.11 4.21 -16.43
N ILE A 4 -13.85 4.90 -15.54
CA ILE A 4 -13.75 6.36 -15.38
C ILE A 4 -12.41 6.75 -14.77
N LYS A 5 -11.94 6.00 -13.75
CA LYS A 5 -10.61 6.22 -13.15
C LYS A 5 -9.49 6.10 -14.19
N ASN A 6 -9.57 5.11 -15.07
CA ASN A 6 -8.60 4.94 -16.15
C ASN A 6 -8.67 6.11 -17.15
N VAL A 7 -9.86 6.54 -17.58
CA VAL A 7 -10.01 7.70 -18.49
C VAL A 7 -9.42 8.98 -17.88
N ILE A 8 -9.63 9.24 -16.59
CA ILE A 8 -9.04 10.39 -15.90
C ILE A 8 -7.52 10.27 -15.81
N LYS A 9 -7.02 9.06 -15.53
CA LYS A 9 -5.59 8.80 -15.40
C LYS A 9 -4.88 8.95 -16.75
N ASP A 10 -5.48 8.45 -17.81
CA ASP A 10 -4.86 8.34 -19.13
C ASP A 10 -5.08 9.60 -19.99
N SER A 11 -6.03 10.47 -19.61
CA SER A 11 -6.22 11.78 -20.23
C SER A 11 -5.55 12.90 -19.44
N THR A 12 -4.58 13.57 -20.05
CA THR A 12 -3.89 14.73 -19.47
C THR A 12 -4.85 15.86 -19.08
N VAL A 13 -5.82 16.19 -19.96
CA VAL A 13 -6.74 17.31 -19.74
C VAL A 13 -7.72 16.99 -18.60
N PHE A 14 -8.41 15.84 -18.67
CA PHE A 14 -9.36 15.45 -17.63
C PHE A 14 -8.66 15.18 -16.29
N GLY A 15 -7.45 14.62 -16.31
CA GLY A 15 -6.62 14.41 -15.13
C GLY A 15 -6.30 15.71 -14.41
N PHE A 16 -5.88 16.77 -15.12
CA PHE A 16 -5.58 18.06 -14.49
C PHE A 16 -6.83 18.81 -14.02
N ILE A 17 -7.94 18.73 -14.77
CA ILE A 17 -9.22 19.29 -14.31
C ILE A 17 -9.66 18.60 -13.01
N TYR A 18 -9.63 17.26 -12.98
CA TYR A 18 -9.94 16.48 -11.78
C TYR A 18 -9.05 16.87 -10.60
N LEU A 19 -7.73 16.96 -10.82
CA LEU A 19 -6.78 17.35 -9.79
C LEU A 19 -7.08 18.75 -9.23
N GLY A 20 -7.35 19.73 -10.10
CA GLY A 20 -7.70 21.09 -9.70
C GLY A 20 -8.98 21.14 -8.85
N MET A 21 -10.03 20.45 -9.29
CA MET A 21 -11.29 20.34 -8.54
C MET A 21 -11.10 19.68 -7.18
N MET A 22 -10.37 18.56 -7.12
CA MET A 22 -10.12 17.84 -5.87
C MET A 22 -9.27 18.65 -4.89
N ARG A 23 -8.29 19.42 -5.38
CA ARG A 23 -7.51 20.34 -4.54
C ARG A 23 -8.37 21.45 -3.95
N ALA A 24 -9.21 22.08 -4.77
CA ALA A 24 -10.15 23.10 -4.29
C ALA A 24 -11.11 22.52 -3.24
N PHE A 25 -11.63 21.32 -3.50
CA PHE A 25 -12.47 20.58 -2.55
C PHE A 25 -11.75 20.30 -1.23
N LEU A 26 -10.52 19.78 -1.26
CA LEU A 26 -9.74 19.50 -0.05
C LEU A 26 -9.37 20.77 0.71
N ALA A 27 -8.96 21.82 0.01
CA ALA A 27 -8.67 23.12 0.62
C ALA A 27 -9.91 23.72 1.31
N GLY A 28 -11.08 23.62 0.68
CA GLY A 28 -12.35 23.99 1.30
C GLY A 28 -12.65 23.15 2.54
N LEU A 29 -12.48 21.82 2.45
CA LEU A 29 -12.74 20.90 3.55
C LEU A 29 -11.79 21.14 4.75
N GLN A 30 -10.53 21.52 4.50
CA GLN A 30 -9.54 21.87 5.53
C GLN A 30 -9.94 23.08 6.38
N LEU A 31 -10.85 23.95 5.90
CA LEU A 31 -11.37 25.07 6.68
C LEU A 31 -12.34 24.62 7.78
N PHE A 32 -13.01 23.48 7.58
CA PHE A 32 -14.04 22.97 8.48
C PHE A 32 -13.59 21.78 9.32
N VAL A 33 -12.59 21.02 8.84
CA VAL A 33 -12.09 19.84 9.54
C VAL A 33 -10.98 20.22 10.51
N LYS A 34 -11.25 20.07 11.81
CA LYS A 34 -10.23 20.17 12.86
C LYS A 34 -9.45 18.86 12.96
N VAL A 35 -8.12 18.96 12.96
CA VAL A 35 -7.23 17.81 13.19
C VAL A 35 -7.40 17.29 14.62
N ASN A 36 -7.59 15.98 14.76
CA ASN A 36 -7.55 15.27 16.03
C ASN A 36 -6.12 14.75 16.28
N PRO A 37 -5.40 15.25 17.31
CA PRO A 37 -4.03 14.83 17.61
C PRO A 37 -3.89 13.34 17.97
N GLN A 38 -4.98 12.69 18.41
CA GLN A 38 -5.01 11.28 18.82
C GLN A 38 -5.67 10.39 17.78
N GLN A 39 -5.62 10.73 16.49
CA GLN A 39 -6.21 9.91 15.43
C GLN A 39 -5.18 9.52 14.37
N ILE A 40 -5.17 8.23 14.03
CA ILE A 40 -4.28 7.64 13.03
C ILE A 40 -5.11 6.95 11.95
N MET A 41 -4.86 7.32 10.70
CA MET A 41 -5.42 6.63 9.54
C MET A 41 -4.39 5.71 8.91
N PHE A 42 -4.80 4.47 8.65
CA PHE A 42 -4.01 3.44 7.99
C PHE A 42 -4.60 3.10 6.62
N ALA A 43 -3.72 2.81 5.66
CA ALA A 43 -4.10 2.28 4.36
C ALA A 43 -3.00 1.38 3.79
N SER A 44 -3.40 0.20 3.27
CA SER A 44 -2.48 -0.67 2.54
C SER A 44 -2.86 -0.73 1.07
N TYR A 45 -1.88 -0.52 0.19
CA TYR A 45 -2.00 -0.61 -1.27
C TYR A 45 -3.17 0.22 -1.81
N SER A 46 -3.31 1.46 -1.33
CA SER A 46 -4.44 2.36 -1.65
C SER A 46 -5.79 1.70 -1.37
N GLY A 47 -5.90 1.07 -0.19
CA GLY A 47 -7.12 0.47 0.35
C GLY A 47 -7.53 -0.86 -0.27
N ARG A 48 -6.66 -1.51 -1.05
CA ARG A 48 -6.95 -2.83 -1.64
C ARG A 48 -6.82 -3.97 -0.63
N GLN A 49 -6.14 -3.75 0.49
CA GLN A 49 -5.90 -4.77 1.50
C GLN A 49 -5.82 -4.13 2.89
N ILE A 50 -5.92 -4.98 3.91
CA ILE A 50 -5.50 -4.70 5.29
C ILE A 50 -4.31 -5.62 5.55
N SER A 51 -3.10 -5.14 5.32
CA SER A 51 -1.89 -5.98 5.26
C SER A 51 -0.60 -5.17 5.36
N ASP A 52 0.54 -5.87 5.30
CA ASP A 52 1.88 -5.30 5.15
C ASP A 52 2.26 -4.37 6.32
N THR A 53 3.16 -3.42 6.11
CA THR A 53 3.69 -2.54 7.16
C THR A 53 2.61 -1.72 7.88
N PRO A 54 1.57 -1.17 7.22
CA PRO A 54 0.49 -0.48 7.93
C PRO A 54 -0.29 -1.37 8.91
N LEU A 55 -0.48 -2.66 8.60
CA LEU A 55 -1.10 -3.60 9.53
C LEU A 55 -0.21 -3.87 10.73
N ALA A 56 1.09 -4.08 10.51
CA ALA A 56 2.04 -4.25 11.59
C ALA A 56 2.06 -3.03 12.53
N ALA A 57 2.12 -1.82 11.96
CA ALA A 57 2.07 -0.57 12.73
C ALA A 57 0.78 -0.48 13.56
N PHE A 58 -0.37 -0.78 12.95
CA PHE A 58 -1.65 -0.77 13.64
C PHE A 58 -1.68 -1.77 14.81
N GLU A 59 -1.25 -3.03 14.61
CA GLU A 59 -1.28 -4.02 15.70
C GLU A 59 -0.35 -3.65 16.85
N ILE A 60 0.86 -3.15 16.53
CA ILE A 60 1.81 -2.68 17.55
C ILE A 60 1.22 -1.52 18.36
N LEU A 61 0.65 -0.51 17.69
CA LEU A 61 0.08 0.66 18.35
C LEU A 61 -1.19 0.34 19.12
N ARG A 62 -2.06 -0.52 18.60
CA ARG A 62 -3.30 -0.95 19.28
C ARG A 62 -3.00 -1.66 20.60
N ASP A 63 -1.94 -2.46 20.62
CA ASP A 63 -1.56 -3.26 21.78
C ASP A 63 -0.64 -2.49 22.77
N ASP A 64 -0.27 -1.25 22.44
CA ASP A 64 0.54 -0.36 23.27
C ASP A 64 -0.34 0.53 24.18
N PRO A 65 -0.21 0.44 25.51
CA PRO A 65 -0.98 1.26 26.45
C PRO A 65 -0.84 2.78 26.26
N GLU A 66 0.28 3.27 25.72
CA GLU A 66 0.47 4.70 25.47
C GLU A 66 -0.48 5.24 24.38
N PHE A 67 -1.00 4.35 23.54
CA PHE A 67 -1.92 4.67 22.45
C PHE A 67 -3.36 4.21 22.72
N ALA A 68 -3.69 3.84 23.96
CA ALA A 68 -5.03 3.33 24.31
C ALA A 68 -6.17 4.33 24.02
N ASP A 69 -5.88 5.64 24.12
CA ASP A 69 -6.84 6.72 23.85
C ASP A 69 -6.87 7.17 22.37
N TYR A 70 -6.16 6.47 21.48
CA TYR A 70 -6.11 6.83 20.06
C TYR A 70 -7.27 6.24 19.25
N ASP A 71 -7.82 7.06 18.36
CA ASP A 71 -8.75 6.63 17.32
C ASP A 71 -7.98 6.02 16.15
N PHE A 72 -8.19 4.73 15.88
CA PHE A 72 -7.63 4.05 14.72
C PHE A 72 -8.64 3.94 13.57
N ILE A 73 -8.27 4.44 12.40
CA ILE A 73 -9.12 4.45 11.20
C ILE A 73 -8.45 3.65 10.08
N TRP A 74 -9.14 2.65 9.53
CA TRP A 74 -8.70 1.90 8.35
C TRP A 74 -9.43 2.37 7.11
N ALA A 75 -8.69 2.85 6.12
CA ALA A 75 -9.22 3.20 4.82
C ALA A 75 -9.09 2.02 3.83
N VAL A 76 -10.22 1.52 3.34
CA VAL A 76 -10.29 0.39 2.39
C VAL A 76 -11.30 0.66 1.28
N ASN A 77 -11.13 0.03 0.12
CA ASN A 77 -11.99 0.29 -1.05
C ASN A 77 -13.41 -0.27 -0.86
N GLU A 78 -13.53 -1.50 -0.36
CA GLU A 78 -14.80 -2.15 -0.09
C GLU A 78 -14.81 -2.69 1.35
N PRO A 79 -15.26 -1.88 2.35
CA PRO A 79 -15.18 -2.25 3.76
C PRO A 79 -15.87 -3.56 4.15
N ASN A 80 -16.88 -3.97 3.37
CA ASN A 80 -17.65 -5.20 3.61
C ASN A 80 -16.90 -6.46 3.16
N ASP A 81 -15.88 -6.32 2.31
CA ASP A 81 -15.07 -7.45 1.82
C ASP A 81 -13.98 -7.85 2.84
N PHE A 82 -13.79 -7.04 3.89
CA PHE A 82 -12.83 -7.29 4.95
C PHE A 82 -13.55 -7.64 6.24
N ALA A 83 -12.96 -8.57 7.01
CA ALA A 83 -13.37 -8.80 8.39
C ALA A 83 -13.27 -7.50 9.21
N ASP A 84 -13.96 -7.45 10.34
CA ASP A 84 -13.83 -6.32 11.25
C ASP A 84 -12.43 -6.31 11.89
N VAL A 85 -11.88 -5.10 12.00
CA VAL A 85 -10.58 -4.88 12.62
C VAL A 85 -10.85 -4.43 14.05
N LEU A 86 -10.66 -5.33 15.01
CA LEU A 86 -10.88 -5.04 16.42
C LEU A 86 -10.05 -3.82 16.84
N GLY A 87 -10.71 -2.83 17.47
CA GLY A 87 -10.08 -1.58 17.89
C GLY A 87 -9.95 -0.52 16.80
N ALA A 88 -10.52 -0.71 15.61
CA ALA A 88 -10.47 0.29 14.54
C ALA A 88 -11.77 0.45 13.75
N LYS A 89 -11.98 1.65 13.22
CA LYS A 89 -13.09 1.97 12.33
C LYS A 89 -12.70 1.80 10.87
N LYS A 90 -13.43 0.98 10.11
CA LYS A 90 -13.28 0.90 8.65
C LYS A 90 -14.04 2.02 7.94
N ILE A 91 -13.40 2.67 6.97
CA ILE A 91 -13.96 3.73 6.12
C ILE A 91 -13.75 3.38 4.65
N LYS A 92 -14.82 3.58 3.85
CA LYS A 92 -14.76 3.41 2.40
C LYS A 92 -13.93 4.52 1.75
N MET A 93 -12.83 4.16 1.11
CA MET A 93 -12.01 5.07 0.30
C MET A 93 -12.83 5.74 -0.80
N ASP A 94 -12.37 6.92 -1.25
CA ASP A 94 -13.02 7.78 -2.25
C ASP A 94 -14.41 8.33 -1.84
N SER A 95 -14.87 8.06 -0.62
CA SER A 95 -16.09 8.67 -0.09
C SER A 95 -15.83 10.07 0.49
N MET A 96 -16.87 10.89 0.65
CA MET A 96 -16.76 12.17 1.36
C MET A 96 -16.23 11.98 2.80
N ARG A 97 -16.67 10.90 3.47
CA ARG A 97 -16.21 10.54 4.81
C ARG A 97 -14.72 10.20 4.82
N TYR A 98 -14.21 9.58 3.76
CA TYR A 98 -12.78 9.29 3.64
C TYR A 98 -11.94 10.56 3.70
N PHE A 99 -12.25 11.57 2.89
CA PHE A 99 -11.51 12.82 2.89
C PHE A 99 -11.67 13.60 4.20
N TRP A 100 -12.83 13.50 4.86
CA TRP A 100 -13.02 14.05 6.20
C TRP A 100 -12.05 13.41 7.20
N TYR A 101 -12.02 12.07 7.29
CA TYR A 101 -11.13 11.35 8.20
C TYR A 101 -9.66 11.51 7.85
N LEU A 102 -9.32 11.60 6.56
CA LEU A 102 -7.96 11.91 6.10
C LEU A 102 -7.50 13.24 6.70
N LEU A 103 -8.28 14.31 6.52
CA LEU A 103 -7.92 15.62 7.06
C LEU A 103 -7.97 15.68 8.59
N GLN A 104 -8.89 14.94 9.22
CA GLN A 104 -9.03 14.88 10.67
C GLN A 104 -7.88 14.12 11.34
N SER A 105 -7.35 13.07 10.72
CA SER A 105 -6.31 12.23 11.32
C SER A 105 -4.98 12.97 11.39
N LYS A 106 -4.41 13.12 12.60
CA LYS A 106 -3.09 13.73 12.76
C LYS A 106 -2.00 12.95 12.03
N TYR A 107 -2.09 11.62 12.04
CA TYR A 107 -1.09 10.73 11.47
C TYR A 107 -1.69 9.90 10.34
N TRP A 108 -0.97 9.82 9.22
CA TRP A 108 -1.31 8.96 8.09
C TRP A 108 -0.22 7.91 7.92
N VAL A 109 -0.57 6.64 7.98
CA VAL A 109 0.34 5.51 7.84
C VAL A 109 -0.06 4.71 6.61
N SER A 110 0.80 4.69 5.59
CA SER A 110 0.50 3.99 4.35
C SER A 110 1.75 3.41 3.70
N ASN A 111 1.57 2.42 2.82
CA ASN A 111 2.61 1.86 1.96
C ASN A 111 2.39 2.19 0.46
N ALA A 112 1.38 3.01 0.17
CA ALA A 112 1.05 3.55 -1.16
C ALA A 112 0.41 4.95 -1.03
N SER A 113 -0.04 5.55 -2.13
CA SER A 113 -0.70 6.86 -2.09
C SER A 113 -2.00 6.83 -1.28
N ILE A 114 -1.97 7.46 -0.09
CA ILE A 114 -3.14 7.60 0.77
C ILE A 114 -4.00 8.77 0.30
N GLU A 115 -3.40 9.90 -0.05
CA GLU A 115 -4.03 11.06 -0.70
C GLU A 115 -4.56 10.80 -2.13
N ARG A 116 -4.57 9.53 -2.57
CA ARG A 116 -5.19 9.06 -3.82
C ARG A 116 -4.68 9.77 -5.07
N LEU A 117 -3.37 10.03 -5.13
CA LEU A 117 -2.69 10.73 -6.22
C LEU A 117 -3.11 12.20 -6.37
N ILE A 118 -3.70 12.77 -5.32
CA ILE A 118 -4.02 14.20 -5.24
C ILE A 118 -3.05 14.78 -4.22
N PRO A 119 -1.84 15.24 -4.61
CA PRO A 119 -0.98 15.91 -3.65
C PRO A 119 -1.59 17.27 -3.32
N PHE A 120 -1.60 17.61 -2.03
CA PHE A 120 -2.09 18.89 -1.51
C PHE A 120 -1.28 19.25 -0.26
N HIS A 121 -1.29 20.51 0.11
CA HIS A 121 -0.55 20.97 1.28
C HIS A 121 -1.29 20.60 2.58
N HIS A 122 -0.61 19.96 3.53
CA HIS A 122 -1.21 19.45 4.77
C HIS A 122 -0.31 19.67 6.00
N PRO A 123 -0.03 20.92 6.40
CA PRO A 123 0.98 21.25 7.42
C PRO A 123 0.58 20.83 8.84
N LYS A 124 -0.69 20.51 9.07
CA LYS A 124 -1.21 20.07 10.37
C LYS A 124 -1.18 18.55 10.54
N ASN A 125 -0.99 17.80 9.47
CA ASN A 125 -0.97 16.34 9.45
C ASN A 125 0.48 15.84 9.33
N VAL A 126 0.71 14.57 9.63
CA VAL A 126 2.02 13.91 9.51
C VAL A 126 1.86 12.67 8.65
N TYR A 127 2.49 12.68 7.48
CA TYR A 127 2.45 11.58 6.54
C TYR A 127 3.66 10.67 6.70
N ILE A 128 3.40 9.46 7.21
CA ILE A 128 4.34 8.36 7.38
C ILE A 128 4.12 7.37 6.23
N GLN A 129 5.04 7.37 5.27
CA GLN A 129 5.00 6.54 4.09
C GLN A 129 6.06 5.46 4.17
N PHE A 130 5.64 4.21 4.06
CA PHE A 130 6.51 3.06 4.12
C PHE A 130 6.97 2.56 2.75
N TRP A 131 6.31 2.97 1.67
CA TRP A 131 6.45 2.30 0.38
C TRP A 131 6.24 0.78 0.52
N HIS A 132 6.48 -0.01 -0.52
CA HIS A 132 6.12 -1.44 -0.50
C HIS A 132 7.26 -2.38 -0.90
N GLY A 133 8.49 -1.88 -0.93
CA GLY A 133 9.69 -2.70 -1.09
C GLY A 133 10.84 -1.97 -1.79
N ILE A 134 11.97 -2.66 -1.91
CA ILE A 134 13.14 -2.16 -2.60
C ILE A 134 12.82 -2.06 -4.10
N PRO A 135 12.96 -0.88 -4.73
CA PRO A 135 12.70 -0.72 -6.15
C PRO A 135 13.77 -1.45 -6.97
N LEU A 136 13.37 -2.53 -7.65
CA LEU A 136 14.23 -3.26 -8.60
C LEU A 136 13.98 -2.87 -10.06
N LYS A 137 12.76 -2.41 -10.37
CA LYS A 137 12.40 -1.87 -11.67
C LYS A 137 12.57 -0.36 -11.65
N THR A 138 12.77 0.23 -12.82
CA THR A 138 12.68 1.67 -13.01
C THR A 138 11.28 2.15 -12.63
N LEU A 139 11.21 3.21 -11.80
CA LEU A 139 9.98 3.84 -11.32
C LEU A 139 10.02 5.34 -11.59
N GLY A 140 8.85 5.98 -11.49
CA GLY A 140 8.74 7.43 -11.60
C GLY A 140 8.96 7.92 -13.02
N HIS A 141 9.62 9.06 -13.20
CA HIS A 141 9.79 9.71 -14.50
C HIS A 141 10.52 8.85 -15.54
N ALA A 142 11.26 7.84 -15.11
CA ALA A 142 11.95 6.91 -16.00
C ALA A 142 11.09 5.68 -16.38
N GLU A 143 9.86 5.56 -15.84
CA GLU A 143 8.89 4.54 -16.26
C GLU A 143 8.28 4.92 -17.63
N PRO A 144 8.29 4.00 -18.62
CA PRO A 144 7.66 4.26 -19.91
C PRO A 144 6.15 4.44 -19.76
N ASP A 145 5.59 5.37 -20.53
CA ASP A 145 4.15 5.67 -20.56
C ASP A 145 3.53 6.04 -19.20
N LEU A 146 4.34 6.51 -18.23
CA LEU A 146 3.84 6.93 -16.92
C LEU A 146 2.82 8.07 -17.10
N PRO A 147 1.57 7.95 -16.59
CA PRO A 147 0.57 8.98 -16.81
C PRO A 147 0.94 10.32 -16.17
N LYS A 148 0.61 11.43 -16.84
CA LYS A 148 0.99 12.80 -16.40
C LYS A 148 0.52 13.16 -15.00
N LEU A 149 -0.64 12.65 -14.59
CA LEU A 149 -1.14 12.83 -13.23
C LEU A 149 -0.25 12.16 -12.19
N VAL A 150 0.31 10.99 -12.51
CA VAL A 150 1.22 10.25 -11.62
C VAL A 150 2.61 10.90 -11.58
N GLN A 151 3.11 11.39 -12.72
CA GLN A 151 4.33 12.20 -12.77
C GLN A 151 4.22 13.41 -11.81
N LYS A 152 3.14 14.19 -11.96
CA LYS A 152 2.86 15.34 -11.09
C LYS A 152 2.69 14.93 -9.62
N TRP A 153 2.20 13.72 -9.36
CA TRP A 153 2.11 13.19 -8.01
C TRP A 153 3.48 12.99 -7.38
N TYR A 154 4.41 12.32 -8.07
CA TYR A 154 5.79 12.17 -7.60
C TYR A 154 6.45 13.52 -7.32
N ASP A 155 6.26 14.50 -8.20
CA ASP A 155 6.86 15.83 -8.08
C ASP A 155 6.33 16.64 -6.88
N GLU A 156 5.08 16.42 -6.49
CA GLU A 156 4.36 17.33 -5.60
C GLU A 156 3.97 16.73 -4.25
N VAL A 157 4.01 15.40 -4.07
CA VAL A 157 3.60 14.76 -2.82
C VAL A 157 4.55 15.11 -1.68
N GLU A 158 3.99 15.69 -0.61
CA GLU A 158 4.73 16.03 0.60
C GLU A 158 4.68 14.84 1.56
N ILE A 159 5.84 14.23 1.84
CA ILE A 159 5.94 13.10 2.77
C ILE A 159 6.76 13.55 3.97
N ASP A 160 6.25 13.41 5.19
CA ASP A 160 6.99 13.82 6.39
C ASP A 160 8.08 12.80 6.75
N TYR A 161 7.76 11.51 6.66
CA TYR A 161 8.68 10.41 6.94
C TYR A 161 8.53 9.32 5.87
N LEU A 162 9.57 9.10 5.08
CA LEU A 162 9.64 8.08 4.05
C LEU A 162 10.57 6.96 4.51
N PHE A 163 10.04 5.78 4.79
CA PHE A 163 10.86 4.65 5.26
C PHE A 163 11.46 3.86 4.10
N ALA A 164 12.73 3.51 4.27
CA ALA A 164 13.55 2.69 3.39
C ALA A 164 14.12 1.48 4.15
N ASN A 165 14.50 0.44 3.42
CA ASN A 165 15.07 -0.79 3.97
C ASN A 165 16.55 -0.64 4.33
N GLY A 166 17.26 0.25 3.64
CA GLY A 166 18.65 0.60 3.91
C GLY A 166 19.14 1.73 2.99
N PRO A 167 20.47 1.94 2.92
CA PRO A 167 21.04 3.06 2.17
C PRO A 167 20.68 3.06 0.67
N TYR A 168 20.68 1.88 0.05
CA TYR A 168 20.41 1.74 -1.39
C TYR A 168 19.01 2.22 -1.78
N ASP A 169 17.96 1.74 -1.12
CA ASP A 169 16.60 2.16 -1.45
C ASP A 169 16.26 3.52 -0.86
N ALA A 170 16.93 3.95 0.21
CA ALA A 170 16.81 5.33 0.70
C ALA A 170 17.22 6.35 -0.39
N GLU A 171 18.36 6.14 -1.04
CA GLU A 171 18.82 6.98 -2.15
C GLU A 171 17.78 7.01 -3.28
N LYS A 172 17.35 5.83 -3.75
CA LYS A 172 16.40 5.73 -4.88
C LYS A 172 15.02 6.29 -4.54
N LEU A 173 14.55 6.10 -3.31
CA LEU A 173 13.27 6.66 -2.86
C LEU A 173 13.35 8.18 -2.69
N HIS A 174 14.49 8.72 -2.27
CA HIS A 174 14.67 10.17 -2.19
C HIS A 174 14.65 10.82 -3.58
N GLU A 175 15.30 10.20 -4.58
CA GLU A 175 15.22 10.61 -5.98
C GLU A 175 13.78 10.58 -6.50
N LEU A 176 13.03 9.54 -6.14
CA LEU A 176 11.64 9.34 -6.58
C LEU A 176 10.65 10.32 -5.94
N PHE A 177 10.91 10.72 -4.70
CA PHE A 177 10.06 11.59 -3.88
C PHE A 177 10.84 12.81 -3.39
N PRO A 178 11.12 13.79 -4.28
CA PRO A 178 12.01 14.92 -3.96
C PRO A 178 11.49 15.84 -2.85
N LYS A 179 10.19 15.77 -2.53
CA LYS A 179 9.55 16.53 -1.43
C LYS A 179 9.40 15.75 -0.12
N ALA A 180 9.98 14.55 -0.03
CA ALA A 180 10.09 13.85 1.25
C ALA A 180 11.00 14.62 2.21
N LYS A 181 10.48 14.97 3.40
CA LYS A 181 11.22 15.77 4.39
C LYS A 181 12.30 14.98 5.09
N LYS A 182 12.03 13.71 5.40
CA LYS A 182 12.96 12.79 6.05
C LYS A 182 12.87 11.41 5.42
N VAL A 183 14.01 10.86 5.04
CA VAL A 183 14.13 9.46 4.62
C VAL A 183 14.72 8.66 5.78
N MET A 184 14.05 7.57 6.17
CA MET A 184 14.32 6.81 7.37
C MET A 184 14.83 5.41 7.02
N GLU A 185 16.08 5.12 7.34
CA GLU A 185 16.73 3.82 7.08
C GLU A 185 16.47 2.81 8.22
N HIS A 186 15.19 2.52 8.49
CA HIS A 186 14.78 1.67 9.63
C HIS A 186 14.04 0.40 9.22
N GLY A 187 13.95 0.11 7.92
CA GLY A 187 13.25 -1.08 7.47
C GLY A 187 11.74 -0.95 7.42
N GLN A 188 11.10 -2.10 7.30
CA GLN A 188 9.66 -2.27 7.14
C GLN A 188 9.12 -3.10 8.30
N LEU A 189 7.95 -2.73 8.83
CA LEU A 189 7.37 -3.47 9.97
C LEU A 189 6.72 -4.79 9.52
N ARG A 190 6.51 -5.03 8.22
CA ARG A 190 5.92 -6.29 7.74
C ARG A 190 6.67 -7.57 8.19
N LYS A 191 7.97 -7.48 8.48
CA LYS A 191 8.73 -8.61 9.03
C LYS A 191 8.20 -9.02 10.40
N TRP A 192 7.76 -8.07 11.23
CA TRP A 192 7.15 -8.34 12.54
C TRP A 192 5.91 -9.25 12.41
N LEU A 193 5.08 -9.04 11.37
CA LEU A 193 3.93 -9.91 11.10
C LEU A 193 4.39 -11.34 10.73
N SER A 194 5.44 -11.46 9.93
CA SER A 194 6.01 -12.76 9.57
C SER A 194 6.58 -13.49 10.79
N ASP A 195 7.30 -12.78 11.65
CA ASP A 195 7.88 -13.35 12.88
C ASP A 195 6.77 -13.79 13.85
N LYS A 196 5.72 -12.98 14.01
CA LYS A 196 4.51 -13.32 14.79
C LYS A 196 3.82 -14.56 14.24
N ALA A 197 3.66 -14.65 12.91
CA ALA A 197 3.05 -15.81 12.26
C ALA A 197 3.92 -17.08 12.41
N ALA A 198 5.25 -16.95 12.35
CA ALA A 198 6.20 -18.05 12.55
C ALA A 198 6.08 -18.71 13.92
N GLN A 199 5.77 -17.93 14.97
CA GLN A 199 5.53 -18.48 16.30
C GLN A 199 4.23 -19.31 16.38
N GLN A 200 3.27 -19.06 15.48
CA GLN A 200 1.98 -19.75 15.43
C GLN A 200 1.91 -20.87 14.39
N LEU A 201 2.97 -21.02 13.58
CA LEU A 201 3.02 -21.89 12.39
C LEU A 201 2.90 -23.39 12.72
N THR A 202 3.18 -23.79 13.97
CA THR A 202 3.11 -25.19 14.43
C THR A 202 1.73 -25.85 14.28
N LYS A 203 0.64 -25.08 14.14
CA LYS A 203 -0.72 -25.65 13.96
C LYS A 203 -1.23 -25.65 12.52
N PHE A 204 -0.75 -24.74 11.68
CA PHE A 204 -1.26 -24.56 10.31
C PHE A 204 -0.42 -25.32 9.28
N ALA A 205 0.90 -25.36 9.46
CA ALA A 205 1.79 -26.05 8.53
C ALA A 205 1.56 -27.57 8.51
N SER A 206 1.25 -28.18 9.65
CA SER A 206 1.14 -29.64 9.75
C SER A 206 -0.05 -30.25 8.99
N LYS A 207 -1.12 -29.48 8.72
CA LYS A 207 -2.29 -29.99 7.99
C LYS A 207 -2.24 -29.75 6.48
N GLN A 208 -1.51 -28.73 6.04
CA GLN A 208 -1.48 -28.31 4.63
C GLN A 208 -0.28 -28.89 3.87
N PHE A 209 0.77 -29.31 4.60
CA PHE A 209 2.01 -29.86 4.07
C PHE A 209 2.28 -31.28 4.60
N ASP A 210 1.24 -32.14 4.62
CA ASP A 210 1.30 -33.54 5.10
C ASP A 210 1.95 -34.47 4.05
N THR A 211 3.13 -34.10 3.57
CA THR A 211 3.92 -34.90 2.64
C THR A 211 5.40 -34.83 3.01
N ASP A 212 6.18 -35.87 2.70
CA ASP A 212 7.64 -35.87 2.87
C ASP A 212 8.38 -35.02 1.82
N LYS A 213 7.66 -34.41 0.87
CA LYS A 213 8.25 -33.62 -0.21
C LYS A 213 8.70 -32.24 0.32
N PRO A 214 9.87 -31.72 -0.12
CA PRO A 214 10.25 -30.34 0.15
C PRO A 214 9.25 -29.35 -0.47
N VAL A 215 9.04 -28.21 0.21
CA VAL A 215 8.13 -27.15 -0.26
C VAL A 215 8.84 -26.20 -1.23
N LEU A 216 8.25 -25.95 -2.40
CA LEU A 216 8.73 -24.98 -3.40
C LEU A 216 7.73 -23.82 -3.50
N LEU A 217 8.15 -22.59 -3.15
CA LEU A 217 7.34 -21.39 -3.33
C LEU A 217 7.72 -20.68 -4.63
N TYR A 218 6.80 -20.64 -5.60
CA TYR A 218 6.98 -19.96 -6.88
C TYR A 218 6.14 -18.67 -6.94
N VAL A 219 6.81 -17.51 -7.07
CA VAL A 219 6.20 -16.16 -6.98
C VAL A 219 6.54 -15.33 -8.23
N PRO A 220 5.97 -15.63 -9.40
CA PRO A 220 6.28 -14.89 -10.61
C PRO A 220 5.71 -13.46 -10.58
N THR A 221 6.47 -12.50 -11.11
CA THR A 221 5.97 -11.14 -11.35
C THR A 221 5.00 -11.11 -12.53
N TYR A 222 3.97 -10.26 -12.48
CA TYR A 222 3.08 -10.04 -13.63
C TYR A 222 3.83 -9.57 -14.88
N ARG A 223 3.42 -10.09 -16.04
CA ARG A 223 3.84 -9.69 -17.38
C ARG A 223 2.58 -9.50 -18.22
N ASN A 224 2.54 -8.44 -19.03
CA ASN A 224 1.49 -8.28 -20.04
C ASN A 224 1.59 -9.42 -21.08
N GLU A 225 0.54 -9.60 -21.89
CA GLU A 225 0.36 -10.70 -22.87
C GLU A 225 1.53 -10.91 -23.86
N ALA A 226 2.50 -9.99 -23.92
CA ALA A 226 3.68 -10.03 -24.79
C ALA A 226 4.77 -11.04 -24.37
N ALA A 227 4.63 -11.79 -23.26
CA ALA A 227 5.65 -12.74 -22.80
C ALA A 227 5.07 -14.07 -22.26
N PRO A 228 4.40 -14.87 -23.09
CA PRO A 228 3.76 -16.13 -22.67
C PRO A 228 4.75 -17.17 -22.14
N ASN A 229 6.02 -17.14 -22.59
CA ASN A 229 7.07 -18.08 -22.16
C ASN A 229 7.84 -17.63 -20.91
N ALA A 230 7.42 -16.56 -20.24
CA ALA A 230 8.10 -16.04 -19.05
C ALA A 230 7.70 -16.76 -17.75
N PHE A 231 6.82 -17.76 -17.84
CA PHE A 231 6.26 -18.48 -16.70
C PHE A 231 6.43 -19.98 -16.87
N LEU A 232 6.54 -20.70 -15.76
CA LEU A 232 6.34 -22.14 -15.75
C LEU A 232 4.92 -22.46 -16.25
N ASN A 233 4.82 -23.29 -17.28
CA ASN A 233 3.55 -23.77 -17.80
C ASN A 233 2.99 -24.90 -16.91
N PRO A 234 1.71 -25.30 -17.09
CA PRO A 234 1.10 -26.36 -16.29
C PRO A 234 1.88 -27.69 -16.32
N GLU A 235 2.47 -28.06 -17.46
CA GLU A 235 3.28 -29.28 -17.58
C GLU A 235 4.54 -29.22 -16.71
N GLN A 236 5.27 -28.10 -16.75
CA GLN A 236 6.46 -27.86 -15.93
C GLN A 236 6.13 -27.80 -14.44
N LEU A 237 4.98 -27.21 -14.08
CA LEU A 237 4.52 -27.21 -12.68
C LEU A 237 4.18 -28.63 -12.23
N THR A 238 3.56 -29.44 -13.09
CA THR A 238 3.23 -30.85 -12.81
C THR A 238 4.49 -31.70 -12.63
N GLU A 239 5.51 -31.51 -13.47
CA GLU A 239 6.82 -32.16 -13.32
C GLU A 239 7.48 -31.79 -11.98
N LEU A 240 7.46 -30.52 -11.60
CA LEU A 240 7.97 -30.08 -10.30
C LEU A 240 7.21 -30.71 -9.13
N MET A 241 5.91 -30.96 -9.29
CA MET A 241 5.08 -31.61 -8.26
C MET A 241 5.47 -33.07 -8.02
N GLU A 242 6.22 -33.72 -8.91
CA GLU A 242 6.77 -35.06 -8.65
C GLU A 242 7.77 -35.02 -7.48
N THR A 243 8.59 -33.96 -7.41
CA THR A 243 9.65 -33.81 -6.41
C THR A 243 9.25 -32.90 -5.23
N TYR A 244 8.45 -31.86 -5.48
CA TYR A 244 8.14 -30.80 -4.53
C TYR A 244 6.65 -30.71 -4.22
N GLN A 245 6.33 -30.14 -3.07
CA GLN A 245 5.02 -29.53 -2.84
C GLN A 245 5.07 -28.07 -3.31
N VAL A 246 4.48 -27.79 -4.48
CA VAL A 246 4.57 -26.47 -5.11
C VAL A 246 3.47 -25.54 -4.59
N ILE A 247 3.85 -24.40 -4.02
CA ILE A 247 2.97 -23.26 -3.72
C ILE A 247 3.12 -22.25 -4.84
N TYR A 248 2.06 -22.10 -5.64
CA TYR A 248 1.99 -21.08 -6.68
C TYR A 248 1.38 -19.78 -6.15
N ARG A 249 2.11 -18.66 -6.28
CA ARG A 249 1.63 -17.32 -5.94
C ARG A 249 1.70 -16.40 -7.16
N GLY A 250 0.83 -16.63 -8.13
CA GLY A 250 0.66 -15.81 -9.33
C GLY A 250 -0.08 -14.50 -9.09
N HIS A 251 -0.11 -13.67 -10.15
CA HIS A 251 -0.95 -12.48 -10.16
C HIS A 251 -2.44 -12.86 -10.28
N TYR A 252 -3.34 -12.12 -9.63
CA TYR A 252 -4.78 -12.40 -9.61
C TYR A 252 -5.50 -12.26 -10.97
N PHE A 253 -4.78 -11.87 -12.03
CA PHE A 253 -5.28 -11.86 -13.41
C PHE A 253 -4.92 -13.14 -14.17
N LEU A 254 -4.02 -13.96 -13.61
CA LEU A 254 -3.62 -15.23 -14.19
C LEU A 254 -4.46 -16.33 -13.51
N ASN A 255 -5.29 -16.99 -14.31
CA ASN A 255 -5.90 -18.26 -13.90
C ASN A 255 -5.01 -19.36 -14.46
N ILE A 256 -4.23 -20.01 -13.58
CA ILE A 256 -3.46 -21.23 -13.86
C ILE A 256 -4.07 -22.34 -13.02
#